data_AF-A0AAV2FFE6-F1
#
_entry.id   AF-A0AAV2FFE6-F1
#
_cell.length_a   1.000
_cell.length_b   1.000
_cell.length_c   1.000
_cell.angle_alpha   90.00
_cell.angle_beta   90.00
_cell.angle_gamma   90.00
#
_symmetry.space_group_name_H-M   'P 1'
#
loop_
_entity.id
_entity.type
_entity.pdbx_description
1 polymer ?
#
loop_
_entity_poly.entity_id
_entity_poly.type
_entity_poly.pdbx_seq_one_letter_code
_entity_poly.pdbx_strand_id
1 'polypeptide(L)'
;MRRVNGDLNKLAEEWIEEHRSKRTTSGDDGEQEEDFIDVLLRVLKDPDPAGYDLDTVFKSTIMTLIVGGTDTTTVTLIWALSLFLNHPSSLKEVVDKLDMIVDAPVDMTGAPGLTVSKAIPLEVLVRPRLPAYLYELTKKA
;
A
#
# COMPACT_ATOMS: atom_id res chain seq x y z
N MET A 1 -18.17 10.97 -8.34
CA MET A 1 -17.33 9.76 -8.43
C MET A 1 -17.00 9.31 -9.85
N ARG A 2 -17.91 9.41 -10.86
CA ARG A 2 -17.61 8.94 -12.23
C ARG A 2 -16.37 9.56 -12.88
N ARG A 3 -16.13 10.86 -12.68
CA ARG A 3 -14.95 11.56 -13.20
C ARG A 3 -13.65 11.04 -12.61
N VAL A 4 -13.56 10.99 -11.27
CA VAL A 4 -12.39 10.46 -10.54
C VAL A 4 -12.08 9.02 -10.94
N ASN A 5 -13.10 8.17 -11.06
CA ASN A 5 -12.90 6.79 -11.50
C ASN A 5 -12.36 6.72 -12.94
N GLY A 6 -12.81 7.62 -13.83
CA GLY A 6 -12.29 7.71 -15.18
C GLY A 6 -10.83 8.16 -15.22
N ASP A 7 -10.48 9.17 -14.43
CA ASP A 7 -9.10 9.69 -14.33
C ASP A 7 -8.14 8.64 -13.76
N LEU A 8 -8.56 7.93 -12.71
CA LEU A 8 -7.82 6.81 -12.14
C LEU A 8 -7.63 5.70 -13.18
N ASN A 9 -8.71 5.26 -13.84
CA ASN A 9 -8.62 4.20 -14.83
C ASN A 9 -7.64 4.55 -15.97
N LYS A 10 -7.63 5.81 -16.41
CA LYS A 10 -6.68 6.31 -17.39
C LYS A 10 -5.24 6.25 -16.89
N LEU A 11 -4.99 6.63 -15.64
CA LEU A 11 -3.65 6.56 -15.04
C LEU A 11 -3.15 5.10 -14.93
N ALA A 12 -4.02 4.17 -14.53
CA ALA A 12 -3.66 2.74 -14.51
C ALA A 12 -3.32 2.22 -15.91
N GLU A 13 -4.08 2.63 -16.93
CA GLU A 13 -3.83 2.28 -18.32
C GLU A 13 -2.48 2.79 -18.82
N GLU A 14 -2.18 4.08 -18.57
CA GLU A 14 -0.90 4.69 -18.94
C GLU A 14 0.29 3.98 -18.28
N TRP A 15 0.19 3.64 -16.99
CA TRP A 15 1.25 2.92 -16.28
C TRP A 15 1.45 1.48 -16.76
N ILE A 16 0.37 0.75 -17.04
CA ILE A 16 0.47 -0.61 -17.58
C ILE A 16 1.15 -0.57 -18.95
N GLU A 17 0.76 0.37 -19.80
CA GLU A 17 1.32 0.48 -21.14
C GLU A 17 2.80 0.90 -21.12
N GLU A 18 3.19 1.75 -20.17
CA GLU A 18 4.60 2.07 -19.92
C GLU A 18 5.43 0.81 -19.59
N HIS A 19 4.94 -0.05 -18.69
CA HIS A 19 5.64 -1.30 -18.32
C HIS A 19 5.65 -2.32 -19.48
N ARG A 20 4.56 -2.42 -20.25
CA ARG A 20 4.53 -3.23 -21.47
C ARG A 20 5.55 -2.73 -22.51
N SER A 21 5.62 -1.41 -22.71
CA SER A 21 6.56 -0.80 -23.65
C SER A 21 8.02 -1.01 -23.24
N LYS A 22 8.35 -0.84 -21.95
CA LYS A 22 9.70 -1.12 -21.41
C LYS A 22 10.15 -2.56 -21.68
N ARG A 23 9.25 -3.54 -21.55
CA ARG A 23 9.52 -4.96 -21.86
C ARG A 23 9.76 -5.23 -23.34
N THR A 24 9.08 -4.52 -24.23
CA THR A 24 9.26 -4.70 -25.68
C THR A 24 10.52 -4.06 -26.22
N THR A 25 10.98 -2.98 -25.59
CA THR A 25 12.15 -2.19 -26.01
C THR A 25 13.45 -2.68 -25.36
N SER A 26 13.36 -3.26 -24.17
CA SER A 26 14.47 -3.89 -23.44
C SER A 26 14.50 -5.38 -23.78
N GLY A 27 15.12 -5.74 -24.91
CA GLY A 27 15.39 -7.15 -25.19
C GLY A 27 16.29 -7.74 -24.10
N ASP A 28 15.81 -8.81 -23.46
CA ASP A 28 16.40 -9.88 -22.59
C ASP A 28 17.75 -9.73 -21.85
N ASP A 29 18.54 -8.68 -22.03
CA ASP A 29 19.96 -8.58 -21.63
C ASP A 29 20.25 -7.39 -20.69
N GLY A 30 19.31 -7.07 -19.80
CA GLY A 30 19.58 -6.16 -18.69
C GLY A 30 18.87 -6.62 -17.44
N GLU A 31 19.62 -6.80 -16.35
CA GLU A 31 19.10 -6.91 -14.98
C GLU A 31 18.36 -5.61 -14.62
N GLN A 32 17.17 -5.40 -15.19
CA GLN A 32 16.24 -4.39 -14.73
C GLN A 32 15.55 -4.92 -13.48
N GLU A 33 15.49 -4.09 -12.46
CA GLU A 33 14.82 -4.39 -11.21
C GLU A 33 13.32 -4.62 -11.50
N GLU A 34 12.86 -5.87 -11.44
CA GLU A 34 11.45 -6.21 -11.67
C GLU A 34 10.59 -5.61 -10.56
N ASP A 35 9.59 -4.81 -10.92
CA ASP A 35 8.62 -4.31 -9.96
C ASP A 35 7.36 -5.20 -9.85
N PHE A 36 6.42 -4.81 -9.00
CA PHE A 36 5.18 -5.58 -8.82
C PHE A 36 4.35 -5.69 -10.11
N ILE A 37 4.31 -4.64 -10.93
CA ILE A 37 3.56 -4.62 -12.20
C ILE A 37 4.20 -5.59 -13.18
N ASP A 38 5.53 -5.64 -13.21
CA ASP A 38 6.29 -6.60 -13.99
C ASP A 38 5.96 -8.05 -13.61
N VAL A 39 6.02 -8.36 -12.32
CA VAL A 39 5.69 -9.70 -11.83
C VAL A 39 4.24 -10.06 -12.17
N LEU A 40 3.30 -9.14 -11.94
CA LEU A 40 1.88 -9.34 -12.23
C LEU A 40 1.65 -9.64 -13.72
N LEU A 41 2.24 -8.84 -14.62
CA LEU A 41 2.19 -9.05 -16.07
C LEU A 41 2.84 -10.37 -16.52
N ARG A 42 3.80 -10.92 -15.76
CA ARG A 42 4.42 -12.23 -16.05
C ARG A 42 3.53 -13.39 -15.62
N VAL A 43 2.93 -13.31 -14.42
CA VAL A 43 2.11 -14.39 -13.85
C VAL A 43 0.79 -14.57 -14.60
N LEU A 44 0.18 -13.48 -15.06
CA LEU A 44 -1.14 -13.50 -15.71
C LEU A 44 -1.06 -13.53 -17.26
N LYS A 45 0.03 -14.08 -17.82
CA LYS A 45 0.18 -14.24 -19.29
C LYS A 45 -0.77 -15.29 -19.88
N ASP A 46 -1.16 -16.28 -19.08
CA ASP A 46 -2.03 -17.35 -19.53
C ASP A 46 -3.50 -16.91 -19.43
N PRO A 47 -4.32 -17.12 -20.48
CA PRO A 47 -5.73 -16.79 -20.44
C PRO A 47 -6.42 -17.59 -19.33
N ASP A 48 -7.06 -16.87 -18.41
CA ASP A 48 -7.81 -17.44 -17.30
C ASP A 48 -8.92 -18.36 -17.85
N PRO A 49 -9.04 -19.62 -17.37
CA PRO A 49 -10.16 -20.49 -17.75
C PRO A 49 -11.55 -19.90 -17.42
N ALA A 50 -11.63 -18.89 -16.55
CA ALA A 50 -12.89 -18.18 -16.25
C ALA A 50 -13.28 -17.09 -17.25
N GLY A 51 -12.44 -16.77 -18.25
CA GLY A 51 -12.79 -15.86 -19.35
C GLY A 51 -12.83 -14.38 -18.99
N TYR A 52 -12.18 -13.97 -17.89
CA TYR A 52 -12.06 -12.56 -17.52
C TYR A 52 -11.11 -11.81 -18.46
N ASP A 53 -11.44 -10.55 -18.74
CA ASP A 53 -10.56 -9.63 -19.45
C ASP A 53 -9.33 -9.32 -18.58
N LEU A 54 -8.16 -9.80 -19.02
CA LEU A 54 -6.90 -9.64 -18.27
C LEU A 54 -6.58 -8.17 -18.03
N ASP A 55 -6.92 -7.28 -18.96
CA ASP A 55 -6.67 -5.84 -18.84
C ASP A 55 -7.46 -5.23 -17.67
N THR A 56 -8.72 -5.61 -17.53
CA THR A 56 -9.56 -5.25 -16.38
C THR A 56 -9.00 -5.79 -15.05
N VAL A 57 -8.47 -7.02 -15.05
CA VAL A 57 -7.85 -7.61 -13.85
C VAL A 57 -6.57 -6.86 -13.46
N PHE A 58 -5.71 -6.51 -14.42
CA PHE A 58 -4.50 -5.72 -14.16
C PHE A 58 -4.85 -4.35 -13.59
N LYS A 59 -5.74 -3.61 -14.28
CA LYS A 59 -6.15 -2.25 -13.87
C LYS A 59 -6.77 -2.25 -12.47
N SER A 60 -7.66 -3.20 -12.18
CA SER A 60 -8.31 -3.30 -10.87
C SER A 60 -7.34 -3.68 -9.74
N THR A 61 -6.39 -4.58 -10.00
CA THR A 61 -5.41 -5.01 -9.00
C THR A 61 -4.46 -3.89 -8.62
N ILE A 62 -3.89 -3.18 -9.61
CA ILE A 62 -2.99 -2.05 -9.39
C ILE A 62 -3.72 -0.92 -8.65
N MET A 63 -4.95 -0.62 -9.04
CA MET A 63 -5.78 0.37 -8.36
C MET A 63 -6.06 0.03 -6.91
N THR A 64 -6.40 -1.23 -6.64
CA THR A 64 -6.68 -1.71 -5.28
C THR A 64 -5.45 -1.57 -4.40
N LEU A 65 -4.26 -1.87 -4.94
CA LEU A 65 -3.00 -1.72 -4.22
C LEU A 65 -2.70 -0.26 -3.84
N ILE A 66 -2.82 0.66 -4.80
CA ILE A 66 -2.52 2.09 -4.58
C ILE A 66 -3.51 2.70 -3.59
N VAL A 67 -4.81 2.50 -3.80
CA VAL A 67 -5.84 3.08 -2.94
C VAL A 67 -5.79 2.46 -1.55
N GLY A 68 -5.61 1.14 -1.46
CA GLY A 68 -5.51 0.43 -0.18
C GLY A 68 -4.30 0.87 0.65
N GLY A 69 -3.16 1.14 0.00
CA GLY A 69 -1.96 1.66 0.66
C GLY A 69 -2.08 3.13 1.04
N THR A 70 -2.65 3.97 0.18
CA THR A 70 -2.67 5.43 0.37
C THR A 70 -3.61 5.86 1.49
N ASP A 71 -4.85 5.36 1.50
CA ASP A 71 -5.84 5.80 2.49
C ASP A 71 -5.44 5.38 3.91
N THR A 72 -4.99 4.13 4.06
CA THR A 72 -4.63 3.57 5.36
C THR A 72 -3.37 4.22 5.95
N THR A 73 -2.34 4.46 5.12
CA THR A 73 -1.11 5.13 5.55
C THR A 73 -1.36 6.61 5.87
N THR A 74 -2.13 7.32 5.05
CA THR A 74 -2.48 8.73 5.29
C THR A 74 -3.20 8.89 6.62
N VAL A 75 -4.23 8.07 6.88
CA VAL A 75 -4.95 8.12 8.17
C VAL A 75 -3.98 7.83 9.32
N THR A 76 -3.16 6.79 9.21
CA THR A 76 -2.21 6.42 10.26
C THR A 76 -1.20 7.53 10.55
N LEU A 77 -0.64 8.18 9.52
CA LEU A 77 0.27 9.31 9.65
C LEU A 77 -0.41 10.53 10.28
N ILE A 78 -1.65 10.84 9.89
CA ILE A 78 -2.43 11.92 10.50
C ILE A 78 -2.61 11.67 12.00
N TRP A 79 -2.97 10.45 12.40
CA TRP A 79 -3.10 10.08 13.82
C TRP A 79 -1.77 10.17 14.55
N ALA A 80 -0.69 9.65 13.96
CA ALA A 80 0.64 9.71 14.55
C ALA A 80 1.10 11.16 14.77
N LEU A 81 0.99 12.01 13.76
CA LEU A 81 1.32 13.44 13.85
C LEU A 81 0.43 14.16 14.87
N SER A 82 -0.87 13.87 14.88
CA SER A 82 -1.80 14.46 15.86
C SER A 82 -1.42 14.07 17.29
N LEU A 83 -0.98 12.83 17.51
CA LEU A 83 -0.53 12.37 18.82
C LEU A 83 0.79 13.04 19.23
N PHE A 84 1.73 13.19 18.30
CA PHE A 84 2.99 13.89 18.57
C PHE A 84 2.79 15.37 18.89
N LEU A 85 1.90 16.06 18.18
CA LEU A 85 1.57 17.47 18.47
C LEU A 85 0.93 17.66 19.85
N ASN A 86 0.19 16.66 20.34
CA ASN A 86 -0.39 16.67 21.68
C ASN A 86 0.61 16.27 22.79
N HIS A 87 1.77 15.71 22.44
CA HIS A 87 2.81 15.26 23.38
C HIS A 87 4.19 15.82 22.99
N PRO A 88 4.46 17.11 23.28
CA PRO A 88 5.66 17.81 22.81
C PRO A 88 6.98 17.20 23.31
N SER A 89 6.99 16.57 24.49
CA SER A 89 8.16 15.88 25.03
C SER A 89 8.58 14.67 24.17
N SER A 90 7.61 13.92 23.66
CA SER A 90 7.86 12.75 22.79
C SER A 90 8.24 13.17 21.37
N LEU A 91 7.64 14.24 20.84
CA LEU A 91 8.01 14.80 19.54
C LEU A 91 9.48 15.25 19.53
N LYS A 92 9.93 15.93 20.59
CA LYS A 92 11.32 16.39 20.71
C LYS A 92 12.32 15.23 20.64
N GLU A 93 12.04 14.14 21.34
CA GLU A 93 12.91 12.94 21.31
C GLU A 93 13.01 12.33 19.90
N VAL A 94 11.89 12.28 19.16
CA VAL A 94 11.86 11.74 17.79
C VAL A 94 12.62 12.64 16.82
N VAL A 95 12.45 13.97 16.93
CA VAL A 95 13.17 14.93 16.10
C VAL A 95 14.67 14.90 16.38
N ASP A 96 15.07 14.89 17.66
CA ASP A 96 16.49 14.80 18.05
C ASP A 96 17.14 13.51 17.50
N LYS A 97 16.39 12.38 17.51
CA LYS A 97 16.83 11.12 16.90
C LYS A 97 16.91 11.18 15.38
N LEU A 98 15.98 11.88 14.73
CA LEU A 98 15.98 12.05 13.28
C LEU A 98 17.17 12.92 12.85
N ASP A 99 17.40 14.05 13.52
CA ASP A 99 18.52 14.96 13.25
C ASP A 99 19.89 14.27 13.39
N MET A 100 20.01 13.28 14.26
CA MET A 100 21.22 12.45 14.38
C MET A 100 21.48 11.57 13.13
N ILE A 101 20.44 11.26 12.36
CA ILE A 101 20.46 10.31 11.22
C ILE A 101 20.39 11.04 9.87
N VAL A 102 20.03 12.34 9.84
CA VAL A 102 19.75 13.11 8.61
C VAL A 102 20.89 13.12 7.58
N ASP A 103 22.16 13.00 8.00
CA ASP A 103 23.30 12.98 7.07
C ASP A 103 23.64 11.57 6.52
N ALA A 104 22.95 10.53 6.99
CA ALA A 104 23.14 9.17 6.49
C ALA A 104 22.10 8.80 5.41
N PRO A 105 22.49 8.06 4.36
CA PRO A 105 21.51 7.51 3.43
C PRO A 105 20.50 6.66 4.19
N VAL A 106 19.22 6.80 3.83
CA VAL A 106 18.13 6.03 4.45
C VAL A 106 18.41 4.55 4.23
N ASP A 107 18.71 3.85 5.31
CA ASP A 107 18.96 2.41 5.28
C ASP A 107 17.63 1.67 5.09
N MET A 108 17.46 1.05 3.93
CA MET A 108 16.33 0.19 3.59
C MET A 108 16.59 -1.29 3.93
N THR A 109 17.75 -1.61 4.50
CA THR A 109 18.05 -2.96 4.97
C THR A 109 17.05 -3.31 6.06
N GLY A 110 16.34 -4.44 5.90
CA GLY A 110 15.25 -4.82 6.78
C GLY A 110 15.67 -4.91 8.23
N ALA A 111 15.44 -3.84 8.99
CA ALA A 111 15.55 -3.85 10.44
C ALA A 111 14.23 -4.34 11.03
N PRO A 112 14.22 -5.06 12.17
CA PRO A 112 13.03 -5.12 13.00
C PRO A 112 12.66 -3.67 13.29
N GLY A 113 11.55 -3.20 12.68
CA GLY A 113 11.23 -1.77 12.59
C GLY A 113 11.25 -1.08 13.94
N LEU A 114 11.21 0.27 13.93
CA LEU A 114 11.01 1.12 15.11
C LEU A 114 9.73 0.71 15.86
N THR A 115 9.82 -0.40 16.57
CA THR A 115 8.93 -0.82 17.62
C THR A 115 9.33 0.09 18.75
N VAL A 116 8.73 1.28 18.76
CA VAL A 116 8.59 2.03 20.00
C VAL A 116 8.11 1.00 21.02
N SER A 117 8.96 0.65 21.99
CA SER A 117 8.76 -0.43 22.94
C SER A 117 7.41 -0.30 23.63
N LYS A 118 6.32 -0.83 23.03
CA LYS A 118 4.92 -0.66 23.43
C LYS A 118 4.73 0.53 24.39
N ALA A 119 5.08 1.74 23.95
CA ALA A 119 4.97 2.89 24.81
C ALA A 119 3.47 3.19 24.90
N ILE A 120 2.88 2.66 25.96
CA ILE A 120 1.45 2.56 26.22
C ILE A 120 0.81 1.48 25.33
N PRO A 121 0.25 0.39 25.88
CA PRO A 121 -0.70 -0.40 25.11
C PRO A 121 -1.79 0.56 24.68
N LEU A 122 -1.82 0.93 23.40
CA LEU A 122 -2.99 1.55 22.82
C LEU A 122 -4.07 0.48 23.02
N GLU A 123 -4.92 0.63 24.03
CA GLU A 123 -6.13 -0.15 24.16
C GLU A 123 -7.00 0.26 22.97
N VAL A 124 -6.74 -0.39 21.83
CA VAL A 124 -7.61 -0.34 20.68
C VAL A 124 -8.86 -1.07 21.13
N LEU A 125 -9.78 -0.30 21.72
CA LEU A 125 -11.13 -0.75 21.95
C LEU A 125 -11.75 -0.97 20.57
N VAL A 126 -11.60 -2.17 20.04
CA VAL A 126 -12.27 -2.62 18.82
C VAL A 126 -13.76 -2.63 19.14
N ARG A 127 -14.43 -1.50 18.91
CA ARG A 127 -15.87 -1.45 18.83
C ARG A 127 -16.23 -1.92 17.43
N PRO A 128 -16.74 -3.14 17.24
CA PRO A 128 -17.25 -3.52 15.92
C PRO A 128 -18.30 -2.48 15.52
N ARG A 129 -18.19 -1.98 14.27
CA ARG A 129 -19.14 -0.97 13.76
C ARG A 129 -20.58 -1.49 13.75
N LEU A 130 -20.76 -2.80 13.77
CA LEU A 130 -22.03 -3.48 13.75
C LEU A 130 -22.27 -4.23 15.07
N PRO A 131 -23.51 -4.23 15.59
CA PRO A 131 -23.89 -5.06 16.74
C PRO A 131 -23.58 -6.55 16.52
N ALA A 132 -23.20 -7.25 17.60
CA ALA A 132 -22.76 -8.65 17.56
C ALA A 132 -23.74 -9.61 16.85
N TYR A 133 -25.05 -9.37 16.97
CA TYR A 133 -26.09 -10.23 16.38
C TYR A 133 -26.06 -10.28 14.84
N LEU A 134 -25.44 -9.30 14.17
CA LEU A 134 -25.30 -9.28 12.71
C LEU A 134 -24.22 -10.24 12.19
N TYR A 135 -23.31 -10.69 13.06
CA TYR A 135 -22.25 -11.64 12.72
C TYR A 135 -22.64 -13.10 12.98
N GLU A 136 -23.77 -13.36 13.64
CA GLU A 136 -24.22 -14.71 14.00
C GLU A 136 -24.92 -15.46 12.86
N LEU A 137 -25.11 -14.82 11.70
CA LEU A 137 -25.93 -15.32 10.59
C LEU A 137 -25.30 -16.45 9.73
N THR A 138 -24.07 -16.89 10.01
CA THR A 138 -23.37 -17.88 9.16
C THR A 138 -23.18 -19.27 9.78
N LYS A 139 -23.78 -19.57 10.94
CA LYS A 139 -23.63 -20.87 11.62
C LYS A 139 -24.79 -21.87 11.45
N LYS A 140 -25.68 -21.68 10.47
CA LYS A 140 -26.67 -22.69 10.07
C LYS A 140 -26.48 -23.08 8.61
N ALA A 141 -25.59 -24.03 8.38
CA ALA A 141 -25.58 -24.95 7.26
C ALA A 141 -25.44 -26.36 7.83
#